data_AF-A0A924HNS9-F1
#
_entry.id   AF-A0A924HNS9-F1
#
_cell.length_a   1.000
_cell.length_b   1.000
_cell.length_c   1.000
_cell.angle_alpha   90.00
_cell.angle_beta   90.00
_cell.angle_gamma   90.00
#
_symmetry.space_group_name_H-M   'P 1'
#
loop_
_entity.id
_entity.type
_entity.pdbx_description
1 polymer ?
#
loop_
_entity_poly.entity_id
_entity_poly.type
_entity_poly.pdbx_seq_one_letter_code
_entity_poly.pdbx_strand_id
1 'polypeptide(L)'
;MATTTKPTGNNATATPETVSEQLGYLTAKLAQLSALMAHAFGESGRAFRNMNDDLQDTYLWHCADVALDCNQAADDIHTQYLADCKAACKNGGAA
;
A
#
# COMPACT_ATOMS: atom_id res chain seq x y z
N MET A 1 31.55 -1.03 -5.59
CA MET A 1 30.38 -0.14 -5.67
C MET A 1 29.36 -0.81 -6.57
N ALA A 2 28.43 -1.57 -5.99
CA ALA A 2 27.39 -2.25 -6.76
C ALA A 2 26.16 -1.33 -6.83
N THR A 3 25.85 -0.84 -8.03
CA THR A 3 24.62 -0.10 -8.32
C THR A 3 23.48 -1.10 -8.44
N THR A 4 22.77 -1.36 -7.33
CA THR A 4 21.52 -2.13 -7.37
C THR A 4 20.41 -1.20 -7.84
N THR A 5 20.14 -1.24 -9.14
CA THR A 5 18.97 -0.60 -9.75
C THR A 5 17.71 -1.32 -9.29
N LYS A 6 16.86 -0.59 -8.54
CA LYS A 6 15.49 -0.99 -8.15
C LYS A 6 14.75 -1.56 -9.39
N PRO A 7 14.12 -2.74 -9.32
CA PRO A 7 13.26 -3.18 -10.39
C PRO A 7 12.06 -2.23 -10.44
N THR A 8 12.04 -1.36 -11.45
CA THR A 8 10.87 -0.55 -11.80
C THR A 8 9.79 -1.51 -12.29
N GLY A 9 8.92 -1.92 -11.36
CA GLY A 9 7.69 -2.62 -11.65
C GLY A 9 6.76 -1.70 -12.41
N ASN A 10 6.75 -1.84 -13.73
CA ASN A 10 5.82 -1.19 -14.63
C ASN A 10 4.43 -1.83 -14.45
N ASN A 11 3.62 -1.34 -13.50
CA ASN A 11 2.19 -1.62 -13.51
C ASN A 11 1.46 -0.36 -13.92
N ALA A 12 1.08 -0.35 -15.20
CA ALA A 12 0.22 0.65 -15.79
C ALA A 12 -1.14 0.68 -15.07
N THR A 13 -1.43 1.83 -14.47
CA THR A 13 -2.66 2.61 -14.67
C THR A 13 -3.99 1.84 -14.69
N ALA A 14 -4.58 1.67 -13.51
CA ALA A 14 -6.01 1.85 -13.33
C ALA A 14 -6.17 2.62 -12.03
N THR A 15 -6.31 3.95 -12.11
CA THR A 15 -6.77 4.72 -10.96
C THR A 15 -8.17 4.21 -10.66
N PRO A 16 -8.40 3.58 -9.49
CA PRO A 16 -9.74 3.13 -9.12
C PRO A 16 -10.70 4.32 -9.14
N GLU A 17 -11.65 4.26 -10.06
CA GLU A 17 -12.58 5.35 -10.39
C GLU A 17 -13.66 5.54 -9.32
N THR A 18 -13.82 4.57 -8.42
CA THR A 18 -14.74 4.62 -7.29
C THR A 18 -14.05 4.38 -5.94
N VAL A 19 -14.60 4.99 -4.87
CA VAL A 19 -14.14 4.79 -3.48
C VAL A 19 -14.22 3.30 -3.07
N SER A 20 -15.22 2.56 -3.56
CA SER A 20 -15.35 1.13 -3.32
C SER A 20 -14.18 0.31 -3.88
N GLU A 21 -13.70 0.65 -5.08
CA GLU A 21 -12.54 -0.02 -5.67
C GLU A 21 -11.25 0.34 -4.94
N GLN A 22 -11.10 1.61 -4.53
CA GLN A 22 -9.99 2.07 -3.70
C GLN A 22 -9.92 1.32 -2.37
N LEU A 23 -11.06 1.13 -1.69
CA LEU A 23 -11.15 0.35 -0.47
C LEU A 23 -10.82 -1.13 -0.70
N GLY A 24 -11.27 -1.70 -1.82
CA GLY A 24 -10.91 -3.06 -2.22
C GLY A 24 -9.40 -3.23 -2.42
N TYR A 25 -8.77 -2.29 -3.14
CA TYR A 25 -7.32 -2.25 -3.34
C TYR A 25 -6.56 -2.10 -2.02
N LEU A 26 -6.95 -1.17 -1.15
CA LEU A 26 -6.33 -0.98 0.18
C LEU A 26 -6.43 -2.26 1.02
N THR A 27 -7.59 -2.92 1.02
CA THR A 27 -7.80 -4.17 1.75
C THR A 27 -6.88 -5.28 1.24
N ALA A 28 -6.71 -5.41 -0.08
CA ALA A 28 -5.81 -6.39 -0.67
C ALA A 28 -4.34 -6.11 -0.30
N LYS A 29 -3.91 -4.84 -0.32
CA LYS A 29 -2.55 -4.44 0.06
C LYS A 29 -2.26 -4.64 1.55
N LEU A 30 -3.22 -4.35 2.43
CA LEU A 30 -3.11 -4.64 3.85
C LEU A 30 -2.99 -6.15 4.12
N ALA A 31 -3.75 -6.98 3.40
CA ALA A 31 -3.62 -8.43 3.50
C ALA A 31 -2.24 -8.91 3.04
N GLN A 32 -1.72 -8.36 1.93
CA GLN A 32 -0.37 -8.64 1.44
C GLN A 32 0.70 -8.24 2.47
N LEU A 33 0.63 -7.03 3.03
CA LEU A 33 1.58 -6.55 4.04
C LEU A 33 1.54 -7.41 5.30
N SER A 34 0.33 -7.77 5.75
CA SER A 34 0.14 -8.64 6.91
C SER A 34 0.80 -10.01 6.70
N ALA A 35 0.61 -10.61 5.52
CA ALA A 35 1.24 -11.88 5.16
C ALA A 35 2.78 -11.76 5.15
N LEU A 36 3.33 -10.70 4.56
CA LEU A 36 4.78 -10.46 4.56
C LEU A 36 5.31 -10.28 6.00
N MET A 37 4.62 -9.53 6.84
CA MET A 37 5.08 -9.32 8.22
C MET A 37 4.96 -10.58 9.07
N ALA A 38 4.00 -11.47 8.79
CA ALA A 38 3.89 -12.76 9.47
C ALA A 38 5.14 -13.65 9.31
N HIS A 39 5.89 -13.48 8.22
CA HIS A 39 7.16 -14.17 7.98
C HIS A 39 8.39 -13.46 8.56
N ALA A 40 8.23 -12.26 9.15
CA ALA A 40 9.31 -11.54 9.83
C ALA A 40 9.30 -11.76 11.35
N PHE A 41 8.14 -12.07 11.94
CA PHE A 41 7.98 -12.23 13.39
C PHE A 41 7.66 -13.66 13.81
N GLY A 42 7.79 -13.94 15.12
CA GLY A 42 7.48 -15.25 15.71
C GLY A 42 8.38 -16.39 15.20
N GLU A 43 7.86 -17.60 15.27
CA GLU A 43 8.54 -18.83 14.85
C GLU A 43 8.71 -18.88 13.32
N SER A 44 7.70 -18.41 12.57
CA SER A 44 7.76 -18.22 11.12
C SER A 44 8.88 -17.26 10.68
N GLY A 45 9.26 -16.32 11.54
CA GLY A 45 10.38 -15.39 11.34
C GLY A 45 11.78 -16.02 11.35
N ARG A 46 11.91 -17.30 11.73
CA ARG A 46 13.22 -17.97 11.77
C ARG A 46 13.84 -18.09 10.38
N ALA A 47 13.03 -18.30 9.34
CA ALA A 47 13.52 -18.33 7.96
C ALA A 47 14.09 -16.96 7.55
N PHE A 48 13.36 -15.88 7.83
CA PHE A 48 13.80 -14.51 7.55
C PHE A 48 15.12 -14.16 8.27
N ARG A 49 15.22 -14.45 9.58
CA ARG A 49 16.43 -14.17 10.37
C ARG A 49 17.67 -14.98 9.95
N ASN A 50 17.45 -16.11 9.26
CA ASN A 50 18.51 -16.96 8.74
C ASN A 50 18.91 -16.61 7.30
N MET A 51 18.21 -15.67 6.65
CA MET A 51 18.64 -15.16 5.34
C MET A 51 19.92 -14.32 5.49
N ASN A 52 20.67 -14.13 4.40
CA ASN A 52 21.78 -13.17 4.41
C ASN A 52 21.25 -11.72 4.48
N ASP A 53 22.11 -10.80 4.88
CA ASP A 53 21.73 -9.41 5.13
C ASP A 53 21.13 -8.72 3.89
N ASP A 54 21.66 -8.98 2.69
CA ASP A 54 21.15 -8.40 1.43
C ASP A 54 19.72 -8.86 1.13
N LEU A 55 19.39 -10.13 1.39
CA LEU A 55 18.06 -10.69 1.20
C LEU A 55 17.09 -10.20 2.29
N GLN A 56 17.56 -10.04 3.52
CA GLN A 56 16.75 -9.45 4.59
C GLN A 56 16.40 -7.99 4.28
N ASP A 57 17.37 -7.19 3.82
CA ASP A 57 17.16 -5.79 3.45
C ASP A 57 16.20 -5.67 2.26
N THR A 58 16.42 -6.46 1.22
CA THR A 58 15.51 -6.51 0.05
C THR A 58 14.09 -6.88 0.46
N TYR A 59 13.93 -7.86 1.36
CA TYR A 59 12.63 -8.26 1.88
C TYR A 59 11.94 -7.12 2.64
N LEU A 60 12.66 -6.45 3.55
CA LEU A 60 12.12 -5.33 4.30
C LEU A 60 11.80 -4.11 3.42
N TRP A 61 12.59 -3.88 2.38
CA TRP A 61 12.30 -2.89 1.35
C TRP A 61 10.97 -3.18 0.65
N HIS A 62 10.70 -4.43 0.30
CA HIS A 62 9.40 -4.81 -0.27
C HIS A 62 8.26 -4.60 0.72
N CYS A 63 8.43 -4.92 2.00
CA CYS A 63 7.45 -4.59 3.03
C CYS A 63 7.19 -3.08 3.09
N ALA A 64 8.24 -2.26 2.99
CA ALA A 64 8.14 -0.80 3.01
C ALA A 64 7.42 -0.25 1.77
N ASP A 65 7.72 -0.76 0.56
CA ASP A 65 7.02 -0.39 -0.67
C ASP A 65 5.51 -0.69 -0.55
N VAL A 66 5.11 -1.87 -0.03
CA VAL A 66 3.69 -2.21 0.17
C VAL A 66 3.05 -1.32 1.25
N ALA A 67 3.77 -0.96 2.31
CA ALA A 67 3.26 -0.03 3.33
C ALA A 67 3.03 1.37 2.77
N LEU A 68 3.90 1.85 1.88
CA LEU A 68 3.72 3.12 1.16
C LEU A 68 2.49 3.07 0.24
N ASP A 69 2.28 1.97 -0.48
CA ASP A 69 1.07 1.77 -1.30
C ASP A 69 -0.21 1.85 -0.45
N CYS A 70 -0.21 1.26 0.75
CA CYS A 70 -1.34 1.33 1.68
C CYS A 70 -1.62 2.77 2.14
N ASN A 71 -0.58 3.52 2.50
CA ASN A 71 -0.73 4.91 2.92
C ASN A 71 -1.27 5.78 1.80
N GLN A 72 -0.72 5.64 0.59
CA GLN A 72 -1.20 6.38 -0.58
C GLN A 72 -2.68 6.09 -0.86
N ALA A 73 -3.08 4.81 -0.84
CA ALA A 73 -4.47 4.45 -1.06
C ALA A 73 -5.41 5.01 0.03
N ALA A 74 -4.97 5.04 1.29
CA ALA A 74 -5.74 5.64 2.38
C ALA A 74 -5.90 7.16 2.22
N ASP A 75 -4.84 7.85 1.82
CA ASP A 75 -4.85 9.30 1.57
C ASP A 75 -5.75 9.67 0.39
N ASP A 76 -5.73 8.87 -0.68
CA ASP A 76 -6.60 9.04 -1.85
C ASP A 76 -8.08 8.91 -1.46
N ILE A 77 -8.43 7.88 -0.69
CA ILE A 77 -9.79 7.65 -0.18
C ILE A 77 -10.23 8.84 0.69
N HIS A 78 -9.36 9.29 1.60
CA HIS A 78 -9.67 10.41 2.49
C HIS A 78 -9.91 11.70 1.69
N THR A 79 -9.07 11.96 0.68
CA THR A 79 -9.18 13.13 -0.18
C THR A 79 -10.47 13.12 -0.98
N GLN A 80 -10.85 11.97 -1.54
CA GLN A 80 -12.10 11.82 -2.27
C GLN A 80 -13.31 12.03 -1.35
N TYR A 81 -13.30 11.46 -0.15
CA TYR A 81 -14.37 11.65 0.82
C TYR A 81 -14.57 13.14 1.18
N LEU A 82 -13.49 13.88 1.39
CA LEU A 82 -13.56 15.33 1.64
C LEU A 82 -14.10 16.12 0.44
N ALA A 83 -13.78 15.69 -0.79
CA ALA A 83 -14.32 16.30 -2.00
C ALA A 83 -15.83 16.07 -2.12
N ASP A 84 -16.29 14.85 -1.85
CA ASP A 84 -17.71 14.48 -1.88
C ASP A 84 -18.52 15.26 -0.84
N CYS A 85 -18.00 15.40 0.39
CA CYS A 85 -18.64 16.24 1.43
C CYS A 85 -18.77 17.70 0.99
N LYS A 86 -17.71 18.27 0.38
CA LYS A 86 -17.76 19.66 -0.14
C LYS A 86 -18.78 19.80 -1.26
N ALA A 87 -18.90 18.81 -2.14
CA ALA A 87 -19.89 18.81 -3.22
C ALA A 87 -21.32 18.75 -2.66
N ALA A 88 -21.57 17.89 -1.66
CA ALA A 88 -22.86 17.79 -0.98
C ALA A 88 -23.27 19.12 -0.32
N CYS A 89 -22.35 19.81 0.36
CA CYS A 89 -22.62 21.12 0.96
C CYS A 89 -23.01 22.19 -0.07
N LYS A 90 -22.40 22.19 -1.27
CA LYS A 90 -22.74 23.14 -2.34
C LYS A 90 -24.15 22.91 -2.89
N ASN A 91 -24.61 21.66 -2.95
CA ASN A 91 -25.91 21.29 -3.51
C ASN A 91 -27.06 21.41 -2.50
N GLY A 92 -26.77 21.40 -1.19
CA GLY A 92 -27.77 21.56 -0.12
C GLY A 92 -28.25 22.99 0.15
N GLY A 93 -27.78 23.99 -0.63
CA GLY A 93 -28.12 25.41 -0.46
C GLY A 93 -29.23 25.95 -1.37
N ALA A 94 -29.94 25.08 -2.10
CA ALA A 94 -31.05 25.46 -2.98
C ALA A 94 -32.35 24.78 -2.53
N ALA A 95 -32.93 25.28 -1.44
CA ALA A 95 -34.32 25.04 -1.06
C ALA A 95 -34.82 26.24 -0.26
#